data_AF-A8QAK9-F1
#
_entry.id   AF-A8QAK9-F1
#
_cell.length_a   1.000
_cell.length_b   1.000
_cell.length_c   1.000
_cell.angle_alpha   90.00
_cell.angle_beta   90.00
_cell.angle_gamma   90.00
#
_symmetry.space_group_name_H-M   'P 1'
#
loop_
_entity.id
_entity.type
_entity.pdbx_description
1 polymer ?
#
loop_
_entity_poly.entity_id
_entity_poly.type
_entity_poly.pdbx_seq_one_letter_code
_entity_poly.pdbx_strand_id
1 'polypeptide(L)'
;MGIESAAAERKARIAALRALRQAEEAGDQAAIDANAFGRQVKQHFRTSRPPPAGMLASASAQAPMTLEQEVDGMQEQVIQEDTRKQAEELDLTNIAPRRANWDLRRDLDERLARLEPKTQAAIHTLIVQRIRASRDRDEEAANVLVNE
;
A
#
# COMPACT_ATOMS: atom_id res chain seq x y z
N MET A 1 -31.84 -2.34 -9.83
CA MET A 1 -31.64 -1.16 -10.70
C MET A 1 -30.81 -1.60 -11.90
N GLY A 2 -31.31 -1.43 -13.11
CA GLY A 2 -30.64 -1.94 -14.32
C GLY A 2 -29.38 -1.15 -14.65
N ILE A 3 -28.42 -1.78 -15.32
CA ILE A 3 -27.18 -1.13 -15.78
C ILE A 3 -27.51 0.08 -16.68
N GLU A 4 -28.58 -0.01 -17.46
CA GLU A 4 -29.08 1.07 -18.32
C GLU A 4 -29.56 2.30 -17.54
N SER A 5 -30.27 2.12 -16.41
CA SER A 5 -30.76 3.24 -15.61
C SER A 5 -29.59 3.99 -14.94
N ALA A 6 -28.59 3.25 -14.43
CA ALA A 6 -27.38 3.85 -13.88
C ALA A 6 -26.56 4.62 -14.94
N ALA A 7 -26.50 4.10 -16.18
CA ALA A 7 -25.84 4.78 -17.28
C ALA A 7 -26.55 6.09 -17.67
N ALA A 8 -27.89 6.08 -17.70
CA ALA A 8 -28.71 7.27 -17.97
C ALA A 8 -28.51 8.36 -16.91
N GLU A 9 -28.51 7.99 -15.62
CA GLU A 9 -28.24 8.93 -14.53
C GLU A 9 -26.83 9.53 -14.63
N ARG A 10 -25.81 8.71 -14.91
CA ARG A 10 -24.44 9.21 -15.12
C ARG A 10 -24.38 10.19 -16.28
N LYS A 11 -25.05 9.88 -17.40
CA LYS A 11 -25.12 10.77 -18.56
C LYS A 11 -25.77 12.11 -18.21
N ALA A 12 -26.87 12.09 -17.44
CA ALA A 12 -27.54 13.31 -16.98
C ALA A 12 -26.64 14.15 -16.05
N ARG A 13 -25.93 13.52 -15.10
CA ARG A 13 -24.98 14.21 -14.21
C ARG A 13 -23.83 14.85 -14.99
N ILE A 14 -23.26 14.15 -15.98
CA ILE A 14 -22.20 14.69 -16.83
C ILE A 14 -22.71 15.85 -17.68
N ALA A 15 -23.93 15.76 -18.21
CA ALA A 15 -24.55 16.85 -18.97
C ALA A 15 -24.74 18.11 -18.10
N ALA A 16 -25.21 17.95 -16.87
CA ALA A 16 -25.33 19.05 -15.92
C ALA A 16 -23.98 19.71 -15.61
N LEU A 17 -22.90 18.93 -15.46
CA LEU A 17 -21.56 19.48 -15.23
C LEU A 17 -21.00 20.22 -16.46
N ARG A 18 -21.26 19.71 -17.68
CA ARG A 18 -20.86 20.38 -18.93
C ARG A 18 -21.61 21.69 -19.13
N ALA A 19 -22.91 21.72 -18.85
CA ALA A 19 -23.73 22.93 -18.92
C ALA A 19 -23.25 24.00 -17.93
N LEU A 20 -22.88 23.59 -16.70
CA LEU A 20 -22.29 24.52 -15.74
C LEU A 20 -20.99 25.14 -16.27
N ARG A 21 -20.09 24.31 -16.82
CA ARG A 21 -18.81 24.80 -17.39
C ARG A 21 -19.05 25.80 -18.53
N GLN A 22 -20.00 25.51 -19.43
CA GLN A 22 -20.33 26.42 -20.53
C GLN A 22 -20.91 27.75 -20.03
N ALA A 23 -21.79 27.71 -19.01
CA ALA A 23 -22.34 28.92 -18.39
C ALA A 23 -21.26 29.77 -17.72
N GLU A 24 -20.26 29.14 -17.09
CA GLU A 24 -19.10 29.83 -16.52
C GLU A 24 -18.18 30.45 -17.58
N GLU A 25 -17.93 29.75 -18.69
CA GLU A 25 -17.15 30.27 -19.83
C GLU A 25 -17.86 31.46 -20.50
N ALA A 26 -19.20 31.48 -20.50
CA ALA A 26 -20.02 32.58 -21.01
C ALA A 26 -20.20 33.74 -20.00
N GLY A 27 -19.89 33.53 -18.71
CA GLY A 27 -20.12 34.53 -17.66
C GLY A 27 -21.60 34.70 -17.25
N ASP A 28 -22.48 33.76 -17.62
CA ASP A 28 -23.92 33.84 -17.39
C ASP A 28 -24.29 33.39 -15.97
N GLN A 29 -24.31 34.35 -15.04
CA GLN A 29 -24.56 34.07 -13.62
C GLN A 29 -25.93 33.44 -13.36
N ALA A 30 -26.97 33.81 -14.13
CA ALA A 30 -28.31 33.24 -14.00
C ALA A 30 -28.40 31.76 -14.41
N ALA A 31 -27.57 31.32 -15.37
CA ALA A 31 -27.51 29.91 -15.78
C ALA A 31 -26.72 29.07 -14.77
N ILE A 32 -25.71 29.67 -14.14
CA ILE A 32 -24.99 29.09 -12.99
C ILE A 32 -25.98 28.94 -11.82
N ASP A 33 -26.66 30.04 -11.46
CA ASP A 33 -28.02 30.23 -10.87
C ASP A 33 -28.96 29.02 -10.86
N ALA A 34 -29.20 28.45 -12.04
CA ALA A 34 -30.20 27.40 -12.22
C ALA A 34 -29.66 25.99 -11.95
N ASN A 35 -28.34 25.78 -12.01
CA ASN A 35 -27.73 24.45 -11.96
C ASN A 35 -27.30 24.05 -10.52
N ALA A 36 -28.28 23.57 -9.74
CA ALA A 36 -28.06 23.15 -8.35
C ALA A 36 -27.08 21.98 -8.21
N PHE A 37 -27.23 20.93 -9.04
CA PHE A 37 -26.39 19.74 -8.99
C PHE A 37 -24.92 20.05 -9.29
N GLY A 38 -24.65 20.82 -10.36
CA GLY A 38 -23.29 21.16 -10.73
C GLY A 38 -22.56 21.96 -9.65
N ARG A 39 -23.27 22.85 -8.95
CA ARG A 39 -22.70 23.62 -7.84
C ARG A 39 -22.47 22.83 -6.57
N GLN A 40 -23.35 21.89 -6.26
CA GLN A 40 -23.12 20.99 -5.14
C GLN A 40 -21.85 20.15 -5.34
N VAL A 41 -21.60 19.72 -6.58
CA VAL A 41 -20.39 18.96 -6.94
C VAL A 41 -19.16 19.86 -7.04
N LYS A 42 -19.29 21.04 -7.65
CA LYS A 42 -18.22 22.03 -7.79
C LYS A 42 -18.17 22.93 -6.55
N GLN A 43 -17.82 22.33 -5.41
CA GLN A 43 -17.44 23.11 -4.23
C GLN A 43 -16.09 23.79 -4.51
N HIS A 44 -16.05 25.10 -4.47
CA HIS A 44 -14.78 25.82 -4.48
C HIS A 44 -14.07 25.58 -3.14
N PHE A 45 -12.98 24.80 -3.16
CA PHE A 45 -12.11 24.56 -1.99
C PHE A 45 -11.35 25.82 -1.50
N ARG A 46 -11.82 27.02 -1.87
CA ARG A 46 -11.08 28.28 -1.72
C ARG A 46 -11.96 29.47 -1.36
N THR A 47 -12.99 29.28 -0.55
CA THR A 47 -13.41 30.37 0.32
C THR A 47 -12.44 30.40 1.51
N SER A 48 -11.31 31.11 1.36
CA SER A 48 -10.41 31.47 2.47
C SER A 48 -11.04 32.50 3.42
N ARG A 49 -12.38 32.50 3.56
CA ARG A 49 -13.04 33.28 4.59
C ARG A 49 -13.14 32.36 5.81
N PRO A 50 -12.29 32.56 6.84
CA PRO A 50 -12.46 31.83 8.07
C PRO A 50 -13.89 32.05 8.58
N PRO A 51 -14.54 31.00 9.13
CA PRO A 51 -15.86 31.16 9.73
C PRO A 51 -15.83 32.28 10.77
N PRO A 52 -16.93 33.05 10.93
CA PRO A 52 -16.99 34.15 11.88
C PRO A 52 -16.61 33.66 13.29
N ALA A 53 -15.94 34.51 14.07
CA ALA A 53 -15.31 34.14 15.34
C ALA A 53 -16.23 33.48 16.39
N GLY A 54 -17.56 33.58 16.23
CA GLY A 54 -18.54 32.89 17.09
C GLY A 54 -18.88 31.45 16.69
N MET A 55 -18.35 30.95 15.57
CA MET A 55 -18.59 29.60 15.06
C MET A 55 -17.38 28.66 15.23
N LEU A 56 -16.21 29.23 15.53
CA LEU A 56 -15.15 28.50 16.20
C LEU A 56 -15.68 28.24 17.61
N ALA A 57 -16.21 27.03 17.83
CA ALA A 57 -16.56 26.58 19.17
C ALA A 57 -15.39 26.98 20.08
N SER A 58 -15.67 27.84 21.07
CA SER A 58 -14.74 28.08 22.17
C SER A 58 -14.23 26.72 22.57
N ALA A 59 -12.92 26.48 22.36
CA ALA A 59 -12.30 25.21 22.64
C ALA A 59 -12.85 24.77 23.99
N SER A 60 -13.69 23.73 23.98
CA SER A 60 -14.18 23.15 25.21
C SER A 60 -12.96 22.94 26.09
N ALA A 61 -13.06 23.23 27.39
CA ALA A 61 -11.94 23.09 28.32
C ALA A 61 -11.26 21.70 28.28
N GLN A 62 -11.89 20.72 27.63
CA GLN A 62 -11.25 19.52 27.10
C GLN A 62 -10.91 19.70 25.62
N ALA A 63 -9.64 19.97 25.33
CA ALA A 63 -9.06 19.66 24.02
C ALA A 63 -9.30 18.17 23.75
N PRO A 64 -9.64 17.77 22.50
CA PRO A 64 -9.71 16.35 22.17
C PRO A 64 -8.35 15.72 22.48
N MET A 65 -8.38 14.59 23.21
CA MET A 65 -7.19 13.84 23.59
C MET A 65 -6.34 13.58 22.33
N THR A 66 -5.09 14.00 22.35
CA THR A 66 -4.19 13.83 21.21
C THR A 66 -3.71 12.37 21.17
N LEU A 67 -3.43 11.85 19.98
CA LEU A 67 -2.91 10.48 19.80
C LEU A 67 -1.63 10.25 20.61
N GLU A 68 -0.80 11.28 20.78
CA GLU A 68 0.41 11.23 21.59
C GLU A 68 0.11 10.93 23.07
N GLN A 69 -0.96 11.53 23.62
CA GLN A 69 -1.39 11.26 25.00
C GLN A 69 -2.03 9.89 25.16
N GLU A 70 -2.61 9.33 24.10
CA GLU A 70 -3.18 7.98 24.11
C GLU A 70 -2.09 6.91 24.14
N VAL A 71 -1.03 7.11 23.36
CA VAL A 71 0.06 6.14 23.19
C VAL A 71 1.11 6.27 24.29
N ASP A 72 1.10 7.37 25.05
CA ASP A 72 2.02 7.59 26.17
C ASP A 72 1.90 6.45 27.21
N GLY A 73 3.03 5.85 27.56
CA GLY A 73 3.10 4.71 28.49
C GLY A 73 2.68 3.35 27.95
N MET A 74 2.09 3.23 26.75
CA MET A 74 1.74 1.91 26.17
C MET A 74 2.98 1.03 25.95
N GLN A 75 4.09 1.63 25.52
CA GLN A 75 5.35 0.90 25.30
C GLN A 75 5.89 0.30 26.59
N GLU A 76 5.86 1.06 27.69
CA GLU A 76 6.33 0.60 28.99
C GLU A 76 5.47 -0.55 29.53
N GLN A 77 4.15 -0.45 29.37
CA GLN A 77 3.22 -1.52 29.74
C GLN A 77 3.50 -2.81 28.94
N VAL A 78 3.75 -2.72 27.64
CA VAL A 78 4.07 -3.89 26.81
C VAL A 78 5.38 -4.54 27.23
N ILE A 79 6.42 -3.75 27.53
CA ILE A 79 7.71 -4.26 28.01
C ILE A 79 7.55 -4.92 29.38
N GLN A 80 6.78 -4.33 30.29
CA GLN A 80 6.50 -4.91 31.61
C GLN A 80 5.71 -6.22 31.52
N GLU A 81 4.72 -6.30 30.63
CA GLU A 81 3.97 -7.53 30.38
C GLU A 81 4.85 -8.63 29.77
N ASP A 82 5.74 -8.29 28.83
CA ASP A 82 6.66 -9.26 28.23
C ASP A 82 7.68 -9.78 29.25
N THR A 83 8.26 -8.89 30.06
CA THR A 83 9.17 -9.29 31.15
C THR A 83 8.47 -10.15 32.20
N ARG A 84 7.20 -9.87 32.54
CA ARG A 84 6.40 -10.72 33.44
C ARG A 84 6.21 -12.12 32.84
N LYS A 85 5.85 -12.22 31.56
CA LYS A 85 5.69 -13.51 30.85
C LYS A 85 7.00 -14.30 30.74
N GLN A 86 8.14 -13.62 30.62
CA GLN A 86 9.45 -14.28 30.61
C GLN A 86 9.87 -14.76 32.02
N ALA A 87 9.44 -14.06 33.06
CA ALA A 87 9.72 -14.39 34.46
C ALA A 87 8.80 -15.50 35.00
N GLU A 88 7.60 -15.65 34.44
CA GLU A 88 6.74 -16.82 34.68
C GLU A 88 7.51 -18.10 34.27
N GLU A 89 7.64 -19.05 35.21
CA GLU A 89 8.34 -20.30 34.97
C GLU A 89 7.74 -21.03 33.77
N LEU A 90 8.60 -21.47 32.84
CA LEU A 90 8.17 -22.19 31.64
C LEU A 90 7.36 -23.42 32.04
N ASP A 91 6.08 -23.43 31.69
CA ASP A 91 5.20 -24.58 31.91
C ASP A 91 5.65 -25.77 31.05
N LEU A 92 6.48 -26.62 31.65
CA LEU A 92 7.05 -27.82 31.03
C LEU A 92 5.98 -28.84 30.59
N THR A 93 4.75 -28.73 31.09
CA THR A 93 3.66 -29.65 30.77
C THR A 93 2.96 -29.32 29.45
N ASN A 94 3.02 -28.06 29.02
CA ASN A 94 2.41 -27.58 27.78
C ASN A 94 3.37 -27.62 26.58
N ILE A 95 4.68 -27.77 26.83
CA ILE A 95 5.69 -27.88 25.78
C ILE A 95 5.73 -29.31 25.23
N ALA A 96 5.34 -29.48 23.97
CA ALA A 96 5.50 -30.76 23.28
C ALA A 96 6.99 -31.20 23.25
N PRO A 97 7.28 -32.50 23.40
CA PRO A 97 8.65 -32.98 23.30
C PRO A 97 9.20 -32.67 21.91
N ARG A 98 10.35 -31.98 21.85
CA ARG A 98 11.01 -31.68 20.58
C ARG A 98 11.57 -32.97 19.95
N ARG A 99 11.59 -33.03 18.62
CA ARG A 99 12.19 -34.14 17.86
C ARG A 99 13.68 -34.24 18.18
N ALA A 100 14.24 -35.44 18.36
CA ALA A 100 15.65 -35.64 18.73
C ALA A 100 16.67 -34.89 17.85
N ASN A 101 16.34 -34.72 16.58
CA ASN A 101 17.16 -34.09 15.54
C ASN A 101 16.82 -32.60 15.28
N TRP A 102 16.08 -31.96 16.19
CA TRP A 102 15.75 -30.53 16.07
C TRP A 102 16.97 -29.62 16.08
N ASP A 103 17.98 -29.98 16.89
CA ASP A 103 19.22 -29.23 17.04
C ASP A 103 20.11 -29.38 15.80
N LEU A 104 20.22 -30.62 15.28
CA LEU A 104 20.92 -30.92 14.04
C LEU A 104 20.38 -30.11 12.86
N ARG A 105 19.06 -29.96 12.78
CA ARG A 105 18.43 -29.18 11.71
C ARG A 105 18.73 -27.70 11.86
N ARG A 106 18.63 -27.13 13.07
CA ARG A 106 18.96 -25.73 13.35
C ARG A 106 20.43 -25.42 12.99
N ASP A 107 21.36 -26.26 13.44
CA ASP A 107 22.78 -26.06 13.19
C ASP A 107 23.14 -26.25 11.71
N LEU A 108 22.43 -27.13 11.01
CA LEU A 108 22.55 -27.30 9.56
C LEU A 108 22.00 -26.07 8.82
N ASP A 109 20.84 -25.56 9.22
CA ASP A 109 20.21 -24.39 8.61
C ASP A 109 21.11 -23.15 8.71
N GLU A 110 21.80 -22.94 9.85
CA GLU A 110 22.77 -21.85 9.99
C GLU A 110 23.97 -22.00 9.02
N ARG A 111 24.47 -23.23 8.85
CA ARG A 111 25.57 -23.52 7.92
C ARG A 111 25.14 -23.35 6.47
N LEU A 112 23.92 -23.79 6.12
CA LEU A 112 23.35 -23.64 4.79
C LEU A 112 23.08 -22.17 4.44
N ALA A 113 22.62 -21.35 5.39
CA ALA A 113 22.38 -19.93 5.17
C ALA A 113 23.64 -19.17 4.69
N ARG A 114 24.83 -19.57 5.17
CA ARG A 114 26.11 -19.00 4.70
C ARG A 114 26.49 -19.45 3.28
N LEU A 115 26.02 -20.61 2.85
CA LEU A 115 26.36 -21.22 1.56
C LEU A 115 25.37 -20.80 0.46
N GLU A 116 24.09 -20.63 0.79
CA GLU A 116 23.00 -20.25 -0.11
C GLU A 116 23.34 -19.10 -1.09
N PRO A 117 23.90 -17.95 -0.66
CA PRO A 117 24.23 -16.88 -1.60
C PRO A 117 25.31 -17.28 -2.61
N LYS A 118 26.27 -18.13 -2.22
CA LYS A 118 27.31 -18.63 -3.11
C LYS A 118 26.74 -19.63 -4.10
N THR A 119 25.83 -20.50 -3.65
CA THR A 119 25.11 -21.44 -4.51
C THR A 119 24.30 -20.69 -5.57
N GLN A 120 23.56 -19.64 -5.16
CA GLN A 120 22.78 -18.84 -6.09
C GLN A 120 23.65 -18.08 -7.10
N ALA A 121 24.80 -17.55 -6.67
CA ALA A 121 25.76 -16.92 -7.57
C ALA A 121 26.37 -17.92 -8.58
N ALA A 122 26.66 -19.14 -8.13
CA ALA A 122 27.15 -20.22 -9.00
C ALA A 122 26.07 -20.64 -10.02
N ILE A 123 24.82 -20.81 -9.58
CA ILE A 123 23.67 -21.10 -10.44
C ILE A 123 23.53 -20.00 -11.51
N HIS A 124 23.57 -18.73 -11.12
CA HIS A 124 23.51 -17.61 -12.06
C HIS A 124 24.62 -17.67 -13.11
N THR A 125 25.87 -17.91 -12.67
CA THR A 125 27.02 -18.04 -13.57
C THR A 125 26.84 -19.18 -14.57
N LEU A 126 26.38 -20.34 -14.11
CA LEU A 126 26.12 -21.51 -14.96
C LEU A 126 25.00 -21.24 -15.97
N ILE A 127 23.94 -20.53 -15.57
CA ILE A 127 22.86 -20.14 -16.48
C ILE A 127 23.41 -19.21 -17.59
N VAL A 128 24.19 -18.19 -17.22
CA VAL A 128 24.78 -17.26 -18.20
C VAL A 128 25.72 -17.98 -19.16
N GLN A 129 26.59 -18.86 -18.67
CA GLN A 129 27.47 -19.67 -19.50
C GLN A 129 26.68 -20.57 -20.46
N ARG A 130 25.62 -21.21 -19.97
CA ARG A 130 24.76 -22.07 -20.79
C ARG A 130 24.04 -21.31 -21.89
N ILE A 131 23.54 -20.11 -21.60
CA ILE A 131 22.87 -19.26 -22.60
C ILE A 131 23.88 -18.83 -23.67
N ARG A 132 25.08 -18.39 -23.28
CA ARG A 132 26.14 -18.00 -24.22
C ARG A 132 26.55 -19.17 -25.12
N ALA A 133 26.85 -20.34 -24.54
CA ALA A 133 27.22 -21.53 -25.29
C ALA A 133 26.09 -22.07 -26.20
N SER A 134 24.83 -21.75 -25.92
CA SER A 134 23.73 -22.03 -26.85
C SER A 134 23.78 -21.08 -28.04
N ARG A 135 23.92 -19.78 -27.78
CA ARG A 135 23.96 -18.74 -28.80
C ARG A 135 25.18 -18.87 -29.72
N ASP A 136 26.34 -19.13 -29.17
CA ASP A 136 27.58 -19.30 -29.95
C ASP A 136 27.44 -20.48 -30.93
N ARG A 137 26.82 -21.59 -30.50
CA ARG A 137 26.51 -22.73 -31.38
C ARG A 137 25.51 -22.37 -32.48
N ASP A 138 24.50 -21.57 -32.18
CA ASP A 138 23.51 -21.12 -33.16
C ASP A 138 24.14 -20.13 -34.17
N GLU A 139 25.05 -19.25 -33.73
CA GLU A 139 25.80 -18.32 -34.59
C GLU A 139 26.86 -19.05 -35.46
N GLU A 140 27.55 -20.05 -34.91
CA GLU A 140 28.44 -20.93 -35.69
C GLU A 140 27.67 -21.69 -36.77
N ALA A 141 26.51 -22.26 -36.44
CA ALA A 141 25.65 -22.95 -37.40
C ALA A 141 25.15 -22.01 -38.50
N ALA A 142 24.78 -20.77 -38.15
CA ALA A 142 24.36 -19.77 -39.13
C ALA A 142 25.50 -19.33 -40.06
N ASN A 143 26.72 -19.17 -39.54
CA ASN A 143 27.88 -18.78 -40.35
C ASN A 143 28.35 -19.86 -41.32
N VAL A 144 28.16 -21.15 -41.00
CA VAL A 144 28.45 -22.24 -41.95
C VAL A 144 27.48 -22.21 -43.13
N LEU A 145 26.18 -21.98 -42.87
CA LEU A 145 25.15 -21.90 -43.92
C LEU A 145 25.27 -20.68 -44.85
N VAL A 146 25.96 -19.62 -44.43
CA VAL A 146 26.16 -18.39 -45.23
C VAL A 146 27.40 -18.49 -46.14
N ASN A 147 28.33 -19.40 -45.84
CA ASN A 147 29.59 -19.56 -46.59
C ASN A 147 29.59 -20.77 -47.54
N GLU A 148 28.47 -21.49 -47.68
CA GLU A 148 28.18 -22.47 -48.74
C GLU A 148 27.33 -21.85 -49.85
#